data_AF-A0A2G2WLA7-F1
#
_entry.id   AF-A0A2G2WLA7-F1
#
_cell.length_a   1.000
_cell.length_b   1.000
_cell.length_c   1.000
_cell.angle_alpha   90.00
_cell.angle_beta   90.00
_cell.angle_gamma   90.00
#
_symmetry.space_group_name_H-M   'P 1'
#
loop_
_entity.id
_entity.type
_entity.pdbx_description
1 polymer ?
#
loop_
_entity_poly.entity_id
_entity_poly.type
_entity_poly.pdbx_seq_one_letter_code
_entity_poly.pdbx_strand_id
1 'polypeptide(L)'
;MGDEVPVPQPLHYMPEVILKKRKSNEAWPIRRKLPLEHKVRKLISESFVIKKPQQFICEYRDKEMDLVQMKQRGKRRTKGAMTMSDSKLIFVICIGGKSDMHPRKWKFLYSLWLRMTFSGGFVKANERTMEILEKVEP
;
A
#
# COMPACT_ATOMS: atom_id res chain seq x y z
N MET A 1 -34.52 81.10 -8.91
CA MET A 1 -34.62 80.29 -7.67
C MET A 1 -35.68 79.25 -7.90
N GLY A 2 -35.31 77.98 -7.84
CA GLY A 2 -36.24 76.86 -7.98
C GLY A 2 -35.55 75.65 -8.59
N ASP A 3 -34.53 75.13 -7.91
CA ASP A 3 -33.91 73.84 -8.22
C ASP A 3 -34.94 72.71 -8.00
N GLU A 4 -35.34 72.00 -9.06
CA GLU A 4 -36.12 70.77 -8.92
C GLU A 4 -35.18 69.60 -8.61
N VAL A 5 -35.19 69.21 -7.33
CA VAL A 5 -34.47 68.05 -6.79
C VAL A 5 -35.06 66.76 -7.38
N PRO A 6 -34.24 65.85 -7.96
CA PRO A 6 -34.75 64.59 -8.47
C PRO A 6 -35.15 63.69 -7.31
N VAL A 7 -36.44 63.35 -7.23
CA VAL A 7 -37.00 62.43 -6.23
C VAL A 7 -36.29 61.07 -6.35
N PRO A 8 -35.70 60.54 -5.27
CA PRO A 8 -34.99 59.28 -5.32
C PRO A 8 -35.99 58.14 -5.59
N GLN A 9 -35.80 57.45 -6.71
CA GLN A 9 -36.59 56.26 -7.04
C GLN A 9 -36.46 55.24 -5.90
N PRO A 10 -37.58 54.69 -5.37
CA PRO A 10 -37.52 53.73 -4.29
C PRO A 10 -36.77 52.49 -4.77
N LEU A 11 -35.65 52.17 -4.10
CA LEU A 11 -34.87 50.97 -4.38
C LEU A 11 -35.80 49.76 -4.38
N HIS A 12 -35.69 48.90 -5.40
CA HIS A 12 -36.49 47.69 -5.55
C HIS A 12 -36.30 46.77 -4.33
N TYR A 13 -37.18 46.94 -3.34
CA TYR A 13 -37.08 46.27 -2.05
C TYR A 13 -37.43 44.80 -2.25
N MET A 14 -36.40 43.97 -2.36
CA MET A 14 -36.57 42.52 -2.38
C MET A 14 -36.75 42.03 -0.94
N PRO A 15 -37.86 41.33 -0.64
CA PRO A 15 -38.08 40.76 0.68
C PRO A 15 -36.87 39.94 1.16
N GLU A 16 -36.47 40.15 2.40
CA GLU A 16 -35.31 39.51 3.02
C GLU A 16 -35.37 37.98 2.92
N VAL A 17 -36.58 37.42 2.95
CA VAL A 17 -36.88 36.00 2.79
C VAL A 17 -36.40 35.47 1.43
N ILE A 18 -36.57 36.24 0.36
CA ILE A 18 -36.15 35.86 -0.99
C ILE A 18 -34.61 35.88 -1.09
N LEU A 19 -33.97 36.87 -0.47
CA LEU A 19 -32.50 36.96 -0.43
C LEU A 19 -31.89 35.81 0.38
N LYS A 20 -32.50 35.45 1.52
CA LYS A 20 -32.11 34.28 2.32
C LYS A 20 -32.29 32.98 1.53
N LYS A 21 -33.39 32.85 0.78
CA LYS A 21 -33.63 31.67 -0.07
C LYS A 21 -32.62 31.54 -1.20
N ARG A 22 -32.23 32.64 -1.85
CA ARG A 22 -31.17 32.65 -2.89
C ARG A 22 -29.81 32.22 -2.33
N LYS A 23 -29.39 32.82 -1.22
CA LYS A 23 -28.13 32.44 -0.53
C LYS A 23 -28.12 30.98 -0.11
N SER A 24 -29.23 30.49 0.42
CA SER A 24 -29.37 29.08 0.79
C SER A 24 -29.30 28.17 -0.44
N ASN A 25 -29.98 28.53 -1.52
CA ASN A 25 -29.98 27.78 -2.77
C ASN A 25 -28.62 27.76 -3.48
N GLU A 26 -27.81 28.81 -3.35
CA GLU A 26 -26.44 28.86 -3.88
C GLU A 26 -25.45 28.09 -3.00
N ALA A 27 -25.63 28.12 -1.67
CA ALA A 27 -24.80 27.38 -0.72
C ALA A 27 -25.04 25.86 -0.78
N TRP A 28 -26.23 25.42 -1.16
CA TRP A 28 -26.62 24.01 -1.12
C TRP A 28 -25.88 23.12 -2.15
N PRO A 29 -25.70 23.53 -3.42
CA PRO A 29 -24.85 22.83 -4.39
C PRO A 29 -23.39 22.74 -3.95
N ILE A 30 -22.85 23.82 -3.36
CA ILE A 30 -21.45 23.87 -2.89
C ILE A 30 -21.25 22.86 -1.74
N ARG A 31 -22.18 22.84 -0.78
CA ARG A 31 -22.18 21.88 0.34
C ARG A 31 -22.34 20.43 -0.09
N ARG A 32 -23.02 20.16 -1.22
CA ARG A 32 -23.16 18.80 -1.78
C ARG A 32 -21.96 18.35 -2.60
N LYS A 33 -21.27 19.27 -3.29
CA LYS A 33 -20.10 18.94 -4.12
C LYS A 33 -18.88 18.56 -3.29
N LEU A 34 -18.60 19.28 -2.20
CA LEU A 34 -17.41 19.05 -1.38
C LEU A 34 -17.32 17.61 -0.84
N PRO A 35 -18.35 17.01 -0.21
CA PRO A 35 -18.27 15.64 0.31
C PRO A 35 -18.17 14.59 -0.80
N LEU A 36 -18.73 14.84 -1.98
CA LEU A 36 -18.65 13.93 -3.12
C LEU A 36 -17.23 13.91 -3.68
N GLU A 37 -16.59 15.06 -3.83
CA GLU A 37 -15.20 15.15 -4.27
C GLU A 37 -14.23 14.46 -3.29
N HIS A 38 -14.48 14.60 -1.98
CA HIS A 38 -13.69 13.91 -0.96
C HIS A 38 -13.87 12.38 -1.04
N LYS A 39 -15.09 11.89 -1.28
CA LYS A 39 -15.34 10.46 -1.50
C LYS A 39 -14.65 9.93 -2.75
N VAL A 40 -14.71 10.67 -3.85
CA VAL A 40 -14.03 10.30 -5.11
C VAL A 40 -12.51 10.26 -4.91
N ARG A 41 -11.92 11.28 -4.28
CA ARG A 41 -10.47 11.30 -3.95
C ARG A 41 -10.08 10.15 -3.04
N LYS A 42 -10.91 9.85 -2.04
CA LYS A 42 -10.68 8.74 -1.12
C LYS A 42 -10.74 7.39 -1.85
N LEU A 43 -11.72 7.18 -2.72
CA LEU A 43 -11.82 5.98 -3.55
C LEU A 43 -10.63 5.82 -4.52
N ILE A 44 -10.13 6.91 -5.09
CA ILE A 44 -8.91 6.90 -5.94
C ILE A 44 -7.66 6.56 -5.11
N SER A 45 -7.60 7.01 -3.85
CA SER A 45 -6.50 6.66 -2.94
C SER A 45 -6.62 5.25 -2.33
N GLU A 46 -7.84 4.75 -2.17
CA GLU A 46 -8.16 3.44 -1.58
C GLU A 46 -8.25 2.33 -2.62
N SER A 47 -8.37 2.65 -3.92
CA SER A 47 -8.11 1.72 -5.00
C SER A 47 -6.64 1.37 -4.96
N PHE A 48 -6.33 0.42 -4.08
CA PHE A 48 -5.16 -0.44 -4.01
C PHE A 48 -3.94 0.12 -4.74
N VAL A 49 -2.95 0.53 -3.96
CA VAL A 49 -1.59 0.93 -4.35
C VAL A 49 -0.85 -0.24 -5.02
N ILE A 50 -1.42 -0.81 -6.07
CA ILE A 50 -0.72 -1.66 -7.01
C ILE A 50 0.15 -0.69 -7.79
N LYS A 51 1.43 -0.64 -7.42
CA LYS A 51 2.42 0.18 -8.13
C LYS A 51 2.33 -0.15 -9.62
N LYS A 52 2.45 0.88 -10.46
CA LYS A 52 2.57 0.63 -11.90
C LYS A 52 3.75 -0.33 -12.12
N PRO A 53 3.67 -1.29 -13.05
CA PRO A 53 4.77 -2.23 -13.30
C PRO A 53 6.12 -1.53 -13.48
N GLN A 54 6.12 -0.39 -14.17
CA GLN A 54 7.31 0.44 -14.34
C GLN A 54 7.91 0.93 -13.01
N GLN A 55 7.07 1.44 -12.10
CA GLN A 55 7.52 1.90 -10.78
C GLN A 55 8.08 0.74 -9.94
N PHE A 56 7.42 -0.42 -9.98
CA PHE A 56 7.92 -1.62 -9.33
C PHE A 56 9.31 -2.02 -9.88
N ILE A 57 9.49 -2.05 -11.20
CA ILE A 57 10.78 -2.40 -11.81
C ILE A 57 11.88 -1.41 -11.40
N CYS A 58 11.61 -0.10 -11.48
CA CYS A 58 12.57 0.93 -11.08
C CYS A 58 13.00 0.74 -9.61
N GLU A 59 12.04 0.62 -8.68
CA GLU A 59 12.36 0.48 -7.26
C GLU A 59 13.22 -0.73 -6.92
N TYR A 60 12.97 -1.89 -7.56
CA TYR A 60 13.76 -3.09 -7.28
C TYR A 60 15.15 -3.03 -7.93
N ARG A 61 15.27 -2.42 -9.12
CA ARG A 61 16.58 -2.16 -9.75
C ARG A 61 17.41 -1.19 -8.92
N ASP A 62 16.80 -0.11 -8.43
CA ASP A 62 17.48 0.89 -7.59
C ASP A 62 17.99 0.25 -6.30
N LYS A 63 17.16 -0.58 -5.63
CA LYS A 63 17.57 -1.35 -4.44
C LYS A 63 18.73 -2.31 -4.71
N GLU A 64 18.72 -2.99 -5.85
CA GLU A 64 19.81 -3.89 -6.24
C GLU A 64 21.10 -3.12 -6.48
N MET A 65 21.03 -2.02 -7.22
CA MET A 65 22.17 -1.13 -7.48
C MET A 65 22.74 -0.56 -6.19
N ASP A 66 21.90 -0.10 -5.26
CA ASP A 66 22.31 0.39 -3.95
C ASP A 66 23.04 -0.69 -3.14
N LEU A 67 22.52 -1.92 -3.12
CA LEU A 67 23.14 -3.05 -2.44
C LEU A 67 24.52 -3.39 -3.03
N VAL A 68 24.67 -3.34 -4.35
CA VAL A 68 25.95 -3.52 -5.04
C VAL A 68 26.93 -2.40 -4.69
N GLN A 69 26.50 -1.14 -4.73
CA GLN A 69 27.33 0.01 -4.39
C GLN A 69 27.78 -0.02 -2.93
N MET A 70 26.88 -0.38 -2.00
CA MET A 70 27.20 -0.57 -0.59
C MET A 70 28.26 -1.66 -0.42
N LYS A 71 28.09 -2.83 -1.06
CA LYS A 71 29.09 -3.92 -1.04
C LYS A 71 30.44 -3.49 -1.57
N GLN A 72 30.49 -2.74 -2.68
CA GLN A 72 31.74 -2.23 -3.26
C GLN A 72 32.42 -1.21 -2.34
N ARG A 73 31.65 -0.28 -1.73
CA ARG A 73 32.18 0.69 -0.76
C ARG A 73 32.68 0.03 0.52
N GLY A 74 31.95 -0.95 1.04
CA GLY A 74 32.32 -1.73 2.23
C GLY A 74 33.63 -2.48 2.04
N LYS A 75 33.77 -3.20 0.93
CA LYS A 75 35.02 -3.89 0.55
C LYS A 75 36.23 -2.96 0.46
N ARG A 76 36.03 -1.71 0.03
CA ARG A 76 37.11 -0.70 -0.07
C ARG A 76 37.49 -0.08 1.28
N ARG A 77 36.57 -0.05 2.25
CA ARG A 77 36.75 0.70 3.52
C ARG A 77 37.12 -0.18 4.72
N THR A 78 36.73 -1.45 4.77
CA THR A 78 37.10 -2.35 5.89
C THR A 78 36.99 -3.82 5.46
N LYS A 79 37.92 -4.69 5.91
CA LYS A 79 37.83 -6.17 5.78
C LYS A 79 36.74 -6.79 6.68
N GLY A 80 35.75 -6.02 7.12
CA GLY A 80 34.65 -6.51 7.94
C GLY A 80 33.53 -7.02 7.03
N ALA A 81 33.14 -8.28 7.20
CA ALA A 81 32.06 -8.90 6.46
C ALA A 81 30.79 -8.04 6.59
N MET A 82 30.32 -7.47 5.48
CA MET A 82 28.99 -6.91 5.44
C MET A 82 28.01 -8.06 5.65
N THR A 83 27.43 -8.14 6.84
CA THR A 83 26.35 -9.07 7.16
C THR A 83 25.24 -8.86 6.12
N MET A 84 25.00 -9.87 5.28
CA MET A 84 23.88 -9.85 4.35
C MET A 84 22.60 -9.63 5.16
N SER A 85 21.77 -8.69 4.73
CA SER A 85 20.47 -8.46 5.36
C SER A 85 19.66 -9.75 5.45
N ASP A 86 19.10 -10.05 6.62
CA ASP A 86 18.27 -11.23 6.86
C ASP A 86 17.17 -11.33 5.81
N SER A 87 17.18 -12.41 5.02
CA SER A 87 16.19 -12.64 3.98
C SER A 87 14.84 -12.95 4.61
N LYS A 88 13.85 -12.06 4.44
CA LYS A 88 12.50 -12.19 5.00
C LYS A 88 11.63 -13.26 4.32
N LEU A 89 12.02 -13.75 3.15
CA LEU A 89 11.24 -14.70 2.34
C LEU A 89 12.10 -15.91 1.97
N ILE A 90 11.56 -17.10 2.15
CA ILE A 90 12.19 -18.38 1.85
C ILE A 90 11.30 -19.11 0.84
N PHE A 91 11.92 -19.75 -0.15
CA PHE A 91 11.24 -20.67 -1.04
C PHE A 91 11.57 -22.11 -0.61
N VAL A 92 10.56 -22.87 -0.23
CA VAL A 92 10.71 -24.24 0.29
C VAL A 92 10.20 -25.20 -0.75
N ILE A 93 10.95 -26.26 -1.05
CA ILE A 93 10.58 -27.33 -2.00
C ILE A 93 10.62 -28.66 -1.27
N CYS A 94 9.57 -29.47 -1.43
CA CYS A 94 9.54 -30.84 -0.90
C CYS A 94 10.19 -31.81 -1.90
N ILE A 95 11.35 -32.36 -1.55
CA ILE A 95 12.10 -33.29 -2.41
C ILE A 95 11.75 -34.76 -2.09
N GLY A 96 11.48 -35.07 -0.82
CA GLY A 96 11.20 -36.42 -0.34
C GLY A 96 9.74 -36.86 -0.55
N GLY A 97 9.54 -38.16 -0.78
CA GLY A 97 8.22 -38.79 -0.81
C GLY A 97 7.62 -38.98 0.57
N LYS A 98 6.31 -39.27 0.62
CA LYS A 98 5.60 -39.50 1.89
C LYS A 98 6.06 -40.78 2.62
N SER A 99 6.46 -41.83 1.90
CA SER A 99 6.52 -43.19 2.47
C SER A 99 7.49 -43.39 3.64
N ASP A 100 8.58 -42.61 3.73
CA ASP A 100 9.68 -42.85 4.69
C ASP A 100 9.91 -41.65 5.61
N MET A 101 8.83 -41.14 6.21
CA MET A 101 8.92 -39.99 7.11
C MET A 101 8.11 -40.25 8.38
N HIS A 102 8.64 -39.84 9.53
CA HIS A 102 7.90 -39.96 10.80
C HIS A 102 6.65 -39.06 10.78
N PRO A 103 5.48 -39.50 11.32
CA PRO A 103 4.22 -38.74 11.28
C PRO A 103 4.31 -37.32 11.85
N ARG A 104 5.26 -37.06 12.76
CA ARG A 104 5.52 -35.70 13.29
C ARG A 104 6.09 -34.77 12.22
N LYS A 105 7.06 -35.22 11.40
CA LYS A 105 7.63 -34.44 10.29
C LYS A 105 6.58 -34.16 9.21
N TRP A 106 5.64 -35.09 9.00
CA TRP A 106 4.52 -34.89 8.06
C TRP A 106 3.63 -33.72 8.50
N LYS A 107 3.24 -33.68 9.78
CA LYS A 107 2.38 -32.59 10.30
C LYS A 107 3.01 -31.21 10.06
N PHE A 108 4.33 -31.11 10.17
CA PHE A 108 5.06 -29.88 9.88
C PHE A 108 5.01 -29.49 8.40
N LEU A 109 5.25 -30.42 7.47
CA LEU A 109 5.11 -30.17 6.03
C LEU A 109 3.68 -29.77 5.63
N TYR A 110 2.66 -30.39 6.24
CA TYR A 110 1.26 -30.02 5.99
C TYR A 110 0.95 -28.58 6.44
N SER A 111 1.55 -28.11 7.54
CA SER A 111 1.43 -26.71 7.98
C SER A 111 2.04 -25.73 6.99
N LEU A 112 3.03 -26.16 6.21
CA LEU A 112 3.67 -25.38 5.14
C LEU A 112 3.01 -25.60 3.77
N TRP A 113 1.89 -26.34 3.72
CA TRP A 113 1.15 -26.66 2.49
C TRP A 113 1.92 -27.54 1.48
N LEU A 114 2.98 -28.22 1.92
CA LEU A 114 3.81 -29.09 1.10
C LEU A 114 3.28 -30.53 1.13
N ARG A 115 2.27 -30.83 0.30
CA ARG A 115 1.56 -32.12 0.30
C ARG A 115 2.06 -33.12 -0.73
N MET A 116 2.70 -32.64 -1.79
CA MET A 116 3.14 -33.44 -2.93
C MET A 116 4.66 -33.33 -3.08
N THR A 117 5.28 -34.37 -3.63
CA THR A 117 6.67 -34.32 -4.09
C THR A 117 6.82 -33.23 -5.15
N PHE A 118 7.93 -32.50 -5.09
CA PHE A 118 8.23 -31.34 -5.94
C PHE A 118 7.21 -30.19 -5.84
N SER A 119 6.34 -30.20 -4.82
CA SER A 119 5.58 -29.00 -4.47
C SER A 119 6.48 -28.00 -3.75
N GLY A 120 6.25 -26.71 -4.01
CA GLY A 120 6.99 -25.64 -3.38
C GLY A 120 6.09 -24.46 -3.03
N GLY A 121 6.50 -23.70 -2.02
CA GLY A 121 5.76 -22.57 -1.50
C GLY A 121 6.67 -21.48 -0.95
N PHE A 122 6.19 -20.24 -1.03
CA PHE A 122 6.85 -19.11 -0.39
C PHE A 122 6.41 -19.01 1.07
N VAL A 123 7.40 -18.98 1.97
CA VAL A 123 7.20 -18.88 3.41
C VAL A 123 7.97 -17.67 3.92
N LYS A 124 7.34 -16.90 4.80
CA LYS A 124 8.03 -15.81 5.48
C LYS A 124 9.03 -16.39 6.50
N ALA A 125 10.26 -15.90 6.48
CA ALA A 125 11.27 -16.22 7.47
C ALA A 125 10.85 -15.66 8.85
N ASN A 126 10.36 -16.54 9.70
CA ASN A 126 10.12 -16.33 11.12
C ASN A 126 10.93 -17.38 11.91
N GLU A 127 11.23 -17.12 13.17
CA GLU A 127 11.94 -18.07 14.05
C GLU A 127 11.28 -19.46 14.06
N ARG A 128 9.96 -19.51 14.26
CA ARG A 128 9.18 -20.75 14.20
C ARG A 128 9.28 -21.49 12.88
N THR A 129 9.31 -20.78 11.74
CA THR A 129 9.43 -21.45 10.44
C THR A 129 10.83 -22.02 10.24
N MET A 130 11.86 -21.35 10.76
CA MET A 130 13.24 -21.87 10.73
C MET A 130 13.36 -23.15 11.57
N GLU A 131 12.83 -23.16 12.80
CA GLU A 131 12.82 -24.37 13.64
C GLU A 131 12.06 -25.54 12.98
N ILE A 132 10.95 -25.24 12.29
CA ILE A 132 10.18 -26.27 11.58
C ILE A 132 11.02 -26.84 10.44
N LEU A 133 11.70 -25.98 9.68
CA LEU A 133 12.54 -26.41 8.55
C LEU A 133 13.72 -27.26 9.04
N GLU A 134 14.40 -26.86 10.12
CA GLU A 134 15.49 -27.62 10.74
C GLU A 134 15.04 -29.02 11.18
N LYS A 135 13.81 -29.15 11.73
CA LYS A 135 13.24 -30.45 12.13
C LYS A 135 12.84 -31.34 10.96
N VAL A 136 12.53 -30.73 9.82
CA VAL A 136 12.06 -31.42 8.60
C VAL A 136 13.21 -31.78 7.68
N GLU A 137 14.37 -31.11 7.82
CA GLU A 137 15.60 -31.49 7.16
C GLU A 137 15.88 -33.00 7.43
N PRO A 138 16.14 -33.78 6.37
CA PRO A 138 16.33 -35.22 6.48
C PRO A 138 17.51 -35.57 7.39
#